data_AF-A0A7V9LBA4-F1
#
_entry.id   AF-A0A7V9LBA4-F1
#
_cell.length_a   1.000
_cell.length_b   1.000
_cell.length_c   1.000
_cell.angle_alpha   90.00
_cell.angle_beta   90.00
_cell.angle_gamma   90.00
#
_symmetry.space_group_name_H-M   'P 1'
#
loop_
_entity.id
_entity.type
_entity.pdbx_description
1 polymer ?
#
loop_
_entity_poly.entity_id
_entity_poly.type
_entity_poly.pdbx_seq_one_letter_code
_entity_poly.pdbx_strand_id
1 'polypeptide(L)'
;MADHYRRFRVISEETRQVVDSPAERVLREGGAVADHTVLVSRDGREYPIADSGAPIRDGSGTVLGVVLVFHDMTAERAIERRLVQSEDRFRGLQESGIIGIIVADLTGNIVQANDAFLAMVGYTREDLAGGRVRWSEMTPPEFAARDAEALAQLAACGVASPWDKEYICKDGTRLPILVGAAMVEGSGECICFVLDQSERRRAKDELRRLNDVLERRVEERTAELSEVTLERAHRQIERHTALVAAIN
;
A
#
# COMPACT_ATOMS: atom_id res chain seq x y z
N MET A 1 -19.40 2.94 -57.72
CA MET A 1 -18.74 1.88 -56.93
C MET A 1 -18.32 2.32 -55.52
N ALA A 2 -18.72 3.51 -55.03
CA ALA A 2 -18.29 4.02 -53.71
C ALA A 2 -19.21 3.65 -52.52
N ASP A 3 -20.43 3.18 -52.76
CA ASP A 3 -21.46 3.09 -51.70
C ASP A 3 -21.48 1.76 -50.93
N HIS A 4 -20.67 0.77 -51.33
CA HIS A 4 -20.67 -0.57 -50.70
C HIS A 4 -19.74 -0.71 -49.48
N TYR A 5 -18.83 0.24 -49.24
CA TYR A 5 -17.81 0.17 -48.19
C TYR A 5 -18.18 0.90 -46.89
N ARG A 6 -19.34 1.57 -46.83
CA ARG A 6 -19.88 2.32 -45.68
C ARG A 6 -20.36 1.47 -44.49
N ARG A 7 -19.99 0.20 -44.40
CA ARG A 7 -20.59 -0.74 -43.44
C ARG A 7 -19.94 -0.76 -42.05
N PHE A 8 -18.70 -0.30 -41.91
CA PHE A 8 -18.00 -0.32 -40.62
C PHE A 8 -17.88 1.08 -40.06
N ARG A 9 -18.48 1.32 -38.90
CA ARG A 9 -18.28 2.55 -38.14
C ARG A 9 -17.08 2.36 -37.23
N VAL A 10 -15.97 3.00 -37.56
CA VAL A 10 -14.75 3.00 -36.76
C VAL A 10 -14.56 4.40 -36.17
N ILE A 11 -14.20 4.45 -34.89
CA ILE A 11 -13.90 5.70 -34.17
C ILE A 11 -12.51 5.61 -33.52
N SER A 12 -11.91 6.76 -33.24
CA SER A 12 -10.70 6.85 -32.43
C SER A 12 -11.03 6.51 -30.97
N GLU A 13 -10.20 5.68 -30.33
CA GLU A 13 -10.36 5.31 -28.92
C GLU A 13 -10.19 6.54 -28.00
N GLU A 14 -9.25 7.44 -28.33
CA GLU A 14 -8.93 8.64 -27.56
C GLU A 14 -9.93 9.78 -27.78
N THR A 15 -10.11 10.20 -29.05
CA THR A 15 -10.89 11.41 -29.36
C THR A 15 -12.38 11.13 -29.53
N ARG A 16 -12.77 9.86 -29.64
CA ARG A 16 -14.15 9.40 -29.90
C ARG A 16 -14.72 9.90 -31.23
N GLN A 17 -13.90 10.52 -32.09
CA GLN A 17 -14.30 10.98 -33.41
C GLN A 17 -14.30 9.83 -34.42
N VAL A 18 -15.20 9.91 -35.39
CA VAL A 18 -15.23 8.96 -36.52
C VAL A 18 -13.95 9.11 -37.32
N VAL A 19 -13.29 7.98 -37.58
CA VAL A 19 -12.07 7.93 -38.41
C VAL A 19 -12.41 7.42 -39.81
N ASP A 20 -11.50 7.67 -40.76
CA ASP A 20 -11.62 7.16 -42.13
C ASP A 20 -11.84 5.64 -42.13
N SER A 21 -12.70 5.15 -43.02
CA SER A 21 -12.94 3.72 -43.17
C SER A 21 -11.63 3.02 -43.56
N PRO A 22 -11.23 1.94 -42.86
CA PRO A 22 -10.02 1.19 -43.21
C PRO A 22 -10.01 0.73 -44.68
N ALA A 23 -11.17 0.36 -45.23
CA ALA A 23 -11.27 -0.02 -46.64
C ALA A 23 -10.96 1.15 -47.59
N GLU A 24 -11.44 2.35 -47.28
CA GLU A 24 -11.19 3.54 -48.09
C GLU A 24 -9.72 3.96 -48.04
N ARG A 25 -9.10 3.87 -46.85
CA ARG A 25 -7.66 4.08 -46.67
C ARG A 25 -6.85 3.11 -47.53
N VAL A 26 -7.16 1.82 -47.50
CA VAL A 26 -6.46 0.82 -48.33
C VAL A 26 -6.59 1.11 -49.83
N LEU A 27 -7.79 1.47 -50.30
CA LEU A 27 -8.02 1.79 -51.71
C LEU A 27 -7.24 3.03 -52.17
N ARG A 28 -7.07 4.01 -51.28
CA ARG A 28 -6.37 5.28 -51.54
C ARG A 28 -4.85 5.15 -51.42
N GLU A 29 -4.38 4.48 -50.38
CA GLU A 29 -2.97 4.48 -49.93
C GLU A 29 -2.23 3.18 -50.27
N GLY A 30 -2.94 2.12 -50.68
CA GLY A 30 -2.35 0.83 -51.03
C GLY A 30 -2.09 -0.09 -49.83
N GLY A 31 -2.50 0.32 -48.63
CA GLY A 31 -2.47 -0.45 -47.39
C GLY A 31 -3.00 0.40 -46.23
N ALA A 32 -3.43 -0.25 -45.15
CA ALA A 32 -3.80 0.44 -43.92
C ALA A 32 -3.35 -0.38 -42.72
N VAL A 33 -2.79 0.31 -41.73
CA VAL A 33 -2.59 -0.20 -40.38
C VAL A 33 -3.07 0.90 -39.44
N ALA A 34 -3.88 0.54 -38.46
CA ALA A 34 -4.27 1.42 -37.38
C ALA A 34 -4.37 0.63 -36.08
N ASP A 35 -4.01 1.29 -34.99
CA ASP A 35 -4.17 0.82 -33.62
C ASP A 35 -4.91 1.93 -32.85
N HIS A 36 -5.47 1.61 -31.68
CA HIS A 36 -6.27 2.52 -30.86
C HIS A 36 -7.53 3.03 -31.59
N THR A 37 -8.16 2.13 -32.36
CA THR A 37 -9.46 2.36 -33.00
C THR A 37 -10.52 1.46 -32.37
N VAL A 38 -11.78 1.88 -32.45
CA VAL A 38 -12.92 1.15 -31.91
C VAL A 38 -13.91 0.88 -33.03
N LEU A 39 -14.23 -0.39 -33.25
CA LEU A 39 -15.30 -0.82 -34.13
C LEU A 39 -16.62 -0.76 -33.37
N VAL A 40 -17.57 0.03 -33.90
CA VAL A 40 -18.94 0.09 -33.40
C VAL A 40 -19.79 -0.85 -34.24
N SER A 41 -20.23 -1.94 -33.62
CA SER A 41 -21.11 -2.91 -34.26
C SER A 41 -22.54 -2.36 -34.45
N ARG A 42 -23.37 -3.08 -35.21
CA ARG A 42 -24.73 -2.63 -35.55
C ARG A 42 -25.64 -2.47 -34.33
N ASP A 43 -25.43 -3.25 -33.28
CA ASP A 43 -26.20 -3.17 -32.03
C ASP A 43 -25.67 -2.08 -31.08
N GLY A 44 -24.62 -1.37 -31.48
CA GLY A 44 -23.99 -0.29 -30.71
C GLY A 44 -22.87 -0.76 -29.78
N ARG A 45 -22.55 -2.06 -29.72
CA ARG A 45 -21.38 -2.53 -28.94
C ARG A 45 -20.09 -2.07 -29.56
N GLU A 46 -19.16 -1.70 -28.70
CA GLU A 46 -17.85 -1.17 -29.03
C GLU A 46 -16.77 -2.23 -28.80
N TYR A 47 -15.93 -2.43 -29.80
CA TYR A 47 -14.81 -3.35 -29.77
C TYR A 47 -13.53 -2.57 -30.05
N PRO A 48 -12.62 -2.42 -29.07
CA PRO A 48 -11.30 -1.91 -29.37
C PRO A 48 -10.64 -2.89 -30.34
N ILE A 49 -10.07 -2.36 -31.42
CA ILE A 49 -9.50 -3.16 -32.49
C ILE A 49 -8.12 -2.62 -32.89
N ALA A 50 -7.27 -3.53 -33.33
CA ALA A 50 -6.17 -3.23 -34.22
C ALA A 50 -6.58 -3.67 -35.63
N ASP A 51 -6.58 -2.75 -36.59
CA ASP A 51 -6.98 -3.02 -37.95
C ASP A 51 -5.80 -3.00 -38.92
N SER A 52 -5.81 -3.95 -39.86
CA SER A 52 -4.90 -3.97 -40.98
C SER A 52 -5.64 -4.31 -42.26
N GLY A 53 -5.17 -3.77 -43.38
CA GLY A 53 -5.81 -4.01 -44.67
C GLY A 53 -4.87 -3.87 -45.85
N ALA A 54 -5.16 -4.63 -46.91
CA ALA A 54 -4.40 -4.66 -48.14
C ALA A 54 -5.33 -4.79 -49.37
N PRO A 55 -4.95 -4.20 -50.52
CA PRO A 55 -5.74 -4.32 -51.74
C PRO A 55 -5.54 -5.70 -52.36
N ILE A 56 -6.62 -6.29 -52.85
CA ILE A 56 -6.61 -7.49 -53.68
C ILE A 56 -6.46 -7.01 -55.12
N ARG A 57 -5.45 -7.49 -55.84
CA ARG A 57 -5.16 -7.09 -57.23
C ARG A 57 -5.23 -8.28 -58.17
N ASP A 58 -5.59 -8.02 -59.43
CA ASP A 58 -5.46 -9.00 -60.52
C ASP A 58 -4.02 -9.04 -61.08
N GLY A 59 -3.78 -9.91 -62.07
CA GLY A 59 -2.48 -10.04 -62.73
C GLY A 59 -2.04 -8.80 -63.53
N SER A 60 -2.92 -7.83 -63.77
CA SER A 60 -2.61 -6.55 -64.42
C SER A 60 -2.27 -5.44 -63.42
N GLY A 61 -2.38 -5.72 -62.12
CA GLY A 61 -2.21 -4.73 -61.04
C GLY A 61 -3.45 -3.92 -60.71
N THR A 62 -4.58 -4.19 -61.39
CA THR A 62 -5.87 -3.55 -61.14
C THR A 62 -6.45 -4.01 -59.81
N VAL A 63 -6.91 -3.07 -58.97
CA VAL A 63 -7.49 -3.40 -57.65
C VAL A 63 -8.89 -3.99 -57.84
N LEU A 64 -9.06 -5.26 -57.45
CA LEU A 64 -10.32 -5.99 -57.45
C LEU A 64 -11.10 -5.81 -56.15
N GLY A 65 -10.42 -5.53 -55.03
CA GLY A 65 -11.07 -5.38 -53.72
C GLY A 65 -10.10 -5.08 -52.60
N VAL A 66 -10.58 -5.20 -51.36
CA VAL A 66 -9.80 -5.00 -50.13
C VAL A 66 -10.01 -6.18 -49.20
N VAL A 67 -8.94 -6.68 -48.60
CA VAL A 67 -8.99 -7.55 -47.43
C VAL A 67 -8.73 -6.70 -46.19
N LEU A 68 -9.57 -6.87 -45.16
CA LEU A 68 -9.41 -6.26 -43.85
C LEU A 68 -9.31 -7.34 -42.79
N VAL A 69 -8.44 -7.13 -41.81
CA VAL A 69 -8.30 -7.96 -40.62
C VAL A 69 -8.50 -7.04 -39.42
N PHE A 70 -9.48 -7.38 -38.59
CA PHE A 70 -9.72 -6.73 -37.30
C PHE A 70 -9.29 -7.70 -36.21
N HIS A 71 -8.32 -7.29 -35.40
CA HIS A 71 -7.97 -8.00 -34.18
C HIS A 71 -8.73 -7.36 -33.02
N ASP A 72 -9.54 -8.13 -32.31
CA ASP A 72 -10.24 -7.66 -31.11
C ASP A 72 -9.21 -7.53 -29.97
N MET A 73 -9.04 -6.32 -29.48
CA MET A 73 -8.08 -5.94 -28.44
C MET A 73 -8.72 -5.87 -27.04
N THR A 74 -9.94 -6.38 -26.87
CA THR A 74 -10.70 -6.22 -25.62
C THR A 74 -9.95 -6.81 -24.43
N ALA A 75 -9.36 -8.00 -24.58
CA ALA A 75 -8.67 -8.69 -23.50
C ALA A 75 -7.37 -7.96 -23.13
N GLU A 76 -6.60 -7.57 -24.13
CA GLU A 76 -5.32 -6.87 -24.02
C GLU A 76 -5.51 -5.51 -23.33
N ARG A 77 -6.48 -4.71 -23.80
CA ARG A 77 -6.82 -3.41 -23.19
C ARG A 77 -7.36 -3.55 -21.77
N ALA A 78 -8.03 -4.65 -21.44
CA ALA A 78 -8.48 -4.91 -20.09
C ALA A 78 -7.31 -5.27 -19.15
N ILE A 79 -6.37 -6.08 -19.63
CA ILE A 79 -5.16 -6.43 -18.88
C ILE A 79 -4.29 -5.20 -18.66
N GLU A 80 -4.03 -4.42 -19.70
CA GLU A 80 -3.26 -3.17 -19.63
C GLU A 80 -3.87 -2.19 -18.63
N ARG A 81 -5.19 -1.94 -18.70
CA ARG A 81 -5.88 -1.07 -17.73
C ARG A 81 -5.79 -1.58 -16.30
N ARG A 82 -5.89 -2.90 -16.09
CA ARG A 82 -5.75 -3.49 -14.75
C ARG A 82 -4.33 -3.36 -14.21
N LEU A 83 -3.33 -3.50 -15.07
CA LEU A 83 -1.94 -3.30 -14.72
C LEU A 83 -1.69 -1.84 -14.30
N VAL A 84 -2.06 -0.88 -15.16
CA VAL A 84 -1.92 0.57 -14.87
C VAL A 84 -2.63 0.94 -13.58
N GLN A 85 -3.88 0.47 -13.39
CA GLN A 85 -4.62 0.74 -12.17
C GLN A 85 -3.95 0.15 -10.92
N SER A 86 -3.35 -1.04 -11.03
CA SER A 86 -2.61 -1.67 -9.93
C SER A 86 -1.34 -0.90 -9.60
N GLU A 87 -0.59 -0.49 -10.63
CA GLU A 87 0.63 0.32 -10.49
C GLU A 87 0.32 1.68 -9.84
N ASP A 88 -0.74 2.36 -10.26
CA ASP A 88 -1.15 3.64 -9.68
C ASP A 88 -1.57 3.52 -8.22
N ARG A 89 -2.28 2.44 -7.85
CA ARG A 89 -2.62 2.17 -6.45
C ARG A 89 -1.37 1.92 -5.60
N PHE A 90 -0.43 1.13 -6.13
CA PHE A 90 0.82 0.85 -5.43
C PHE A 90 1.68 2.10 -5.29
N ARG A 91 1.78 2.91 -6.34
CA ARG A 91 2.46 4.21 -6.34
C ARG A 91 1.84 5.15 -5.31
N GLY A 92 0.52 5.28 -5.28
CA GLY A 92 -0.18 6.10 -4.29
C GLY A 92 0.08 5.65 -2.84
N LEU A 93 0.19 4.34 -2.60
CA LEU A 93 0.57 3.81 -1.28
C LEU A 93 2.01 4.21 -0.92
N GLN A 94 2.95 4.04 -1.85
CA GLN A 94 4.36 4.39 -1.65
C GLN A 94 4.57 5.89 -1.41
N GLU A 95 3.83 6.74 -2.12
CA GLU A 95 3.93 8.21 -2.05
C GLU A 95 3.15 8.82 -0.89
N SER A 96 2.27 8.06 -0.21
CA SER A 96 1.45 8.57 0.89
C SER A 96 2.24 9.14 2.06
N GLY A 97 3.52 8.80 2.20
CA GLY A 97 4.36 9.24 3.32
C GLY A 97 4.05 8.55 4.66
N ILE A 98 3.02 7.69 4.72
CA ILE A 98 2.52 7.09 5.96
C ILE A 98 3.23 5.77 6.27
N ILE A 99 3.53 4.99 5.23
CA ILE A 99 4.04 3.62 5.36
C ILE A 99 5.42 3.56 4.73
N GLY A 100 6.41 3.10 5.50
CA GLY A 100 7.70 2.76 4.96
C GLY A 100 7.58 1.47 4.16
N ILE A 101 8.00 1.49 2.90
CA ILE A 101 8.00 0.31 2.04
C ILE A 101 9.44 0.04 1.64
N ILE A 102 9.89 -1.19 1.86
CA ILE A 102 11.21 -1.65 1.45
C ILE A 102 11.10 -2.94 0.65
N VAL A 103 12.03 -3.13 -0.28
CA VAL A 103 12.34 -4.43 -0.87
C VAL A 103 13.69 -4.83 -0.32
N ALA A 104 13.77 -6.01 0.27
CA ALA A 104 14.96 -6.50 0.94
C ALA A 104 15.28 -7.93 0.51
N ASP A 105 16.56 -8.28 0.58
CA ASP A 105 16.96 -9.68 0.50
C ASP A 105 16.95 -10.32 1.91
N LEU A 106 17.01 -11.65 1.92
CA LEU A 106 17.03 -12.44 3.14
C LEU A 106 18.37 -12.37 3.90
N THR A 107 19.37 -11.67 3.37
CA THR A 107 20.73 -11.58 3.94
C THR A 107 20.99 -10.31 4.74
N GLY A 108 20.07 -9.35 4.73
CA GLY A 108 20.23 -8.09 5.46
C GLY A 108 20.12 -6.84 4.62
N ASN A 109 20.14 -6.96 3.29
CA ASN A 109 20.24 -5.79 2.41
C ASN A 109 18.87 -5.24 2.09
N ILE A 110 18.77 -3.92 2.06
CA ILE A 110 17.61 -3.21 1.50
C ILE A 110 17.98 -2.82 0.07
N VAL A 111 17.28 -3.42 -0.90
CA VAL A 111 17.48 -3.20 -2.34
C VAL A 111 16.76 -1.94 -2.79
N GLN A 112 15.54 -1.73 -2.30
CA GLN A 112 14.73 -0.56 -2.59
C GLN A 112 14.03 -0.08 -1.33
N ALA A 113 13.76 1.23 -1.27
CA ALA A 113 12.94 1.83 -0.24
C ALA A 113 12.12 2.99 -0.83
N ASN A 114 10.97 3.32 -0.25
CA ASN A 114 10.30 4.58 -0.53
C ASN A 114 10.87 5.73 0.33
N ASP A 115 10.50 6.97 0.00
CA ASP A 115 10.98 8.15 0.73
C ASP A 115 10.48 8.19 2.18
N ALA A 116 9.28 7.64 2.43
CA ALA A 116 8.72 7.54 3.78
C ALA A 116 9.63 6.72 4.70
N PHE A 117 10.10 5.55 4.26
CA PHE A 117 11.03 4.73 5.03
C PHE A 117 12.34 5.48 5.30
N LEU A 118 12.95 6.05 4.26
CA LEU A 118 14.22 6.76 4.36
C LEU A 118 14.13 7.95 5.33
N ALA A 119 13.04 8.71 5.25
CA ALA A 119 12.75 9.80 6.17
C ALA A 119 12.57 9.31 7.63
N MET A 120 11.86 8.20 7.84
CA MET A 120 11.69 7.60 9.18
C MET A 120 13.03 7.22 9.82
N VAL A 121 13.93 6.61 9.05
CA VAL A 121 15.19 6.07 9.59
C VAL A 121 16.39 7.04 9.48
N GLY A 122 16.19 8.20 8.86
CA GLY A 122 17.19 9.26 8.72
C GLY A 122 18.27 9.01 7.66
N TYR A 123 18.05 8.08 6.74
CA TYR A 123 18.99 7.76 5.65
C TYR A 123 18.59 8.46 4.35
N THR A 124 19.55 8.72 3.47
CA THR A 124 19.30 9.31 2.15
C THR A 124 19.26 8.26 1.04
N ARG A 125 18.80 8.66 -0.15
CA ARG A 125 18.84 7.82 -1.37
C ARG A 125 20.28 7.43 -1.73
N GLU A 126 21.25 8.31 -1.50
CA GLU A 126 22.68 8.05 -1.71
C GLU A 126 23.25 7.08 -0.66
N ASP A 127 22.68 7.06 0.55
CA ASP A 127 23.05 6.03 1.54
C ASP A 127 22.57 4.66 1.10
N LEU A 128 21.33 4.57 0.61
CA LEU A 128 20.76 3.34 0.07
C LEU A 128 21.55 2.84 -1.15
N ALA A 129 21.79 3.71 -2.13
CA ALA A 129 22.58 3.36 -3.32
C ALA A 129 24.02 2.97 -2.98
N GLY A 130 24.58 3.52 -1.89
CA GLY A 130 25.89 3.14 -1.37
C GLY A 130 25.91 1.86 -0.52
N GLY A 131 24.78 1.14 -0.38
CA GLY A 131 24.70 -0.09 0.40
C GLY A 131 24.82 0.09 1.92
N ARG A 132 24.59 1.31 2.42
CA ARG A 132 24.73 1.67 3.85
C ARG A 132 23.45 1.47 4.66
N VAL A 133 22.36 1.09 4.00
CA VAL A 133 21.03 0.90 4.61
C VAL A 133 20.75 -0.59 4.65
N ARG A 134 20.97 -1.21 5.80
CA ARG A 134 20.84 -2.66 6.00
C ARG A 134 19.96 -2.95 7.20
N TRP A 135 18.86 -3.67 6.99
CA TRP A 135 17.94 -4.00 8.09
C TRP A 135 18.63 -4.84 9.17
N SER A 136 19.62 -5.66 8.79
CA SER A 136 20.42 -6.48 9.72
C SER A 136 21.31 -5.67 10.65
N GLU A 137 21.79 -4.50 10.21
CA GLU A 137 22.64 -3.61 11.01
C GLU A 137 21.80 -2.61 11.81
N MET A 138 20.66 -2.21 11.26
CA MET A 138 19.71 -1.33 11.94
C MET A 138 18.93 -2.06 13.04
N THR A 139 18.88 -3.39 13.04
CA THR A 139 18.15 -4.14 14.07
C THR A 139 19.01 -4.36 15.31
N PRO A 140 18.59 -3.90 16.50
CA PRO A 140 19.27 -4.18 17.76
C PRO A 140 19.38 -5.69 18.03
N PRO A 141 20.48 -6.17 18.64
CA PRO A 141 20.72 -7.60 18.86
C PRO A 141 19.61 -8.34 19.61
N GLU A 142 18.91 -7.69 20.54
CA GLU A 142 17.81 -8.27 21.30
C GLU A 142 16.58 -8.62 20.44
N PHE A 143 16.47 -8.05 19.23
CA PHE A 143 15.39 -8.34 18.28
C PHE A 143 15.80 -9.37 17.21
N ALA A 144 17.05 -9.81 17.17
CA ALA A 144 17.55 -10.75 16.15
C ALA A 144 16.76 -12.09 16.14
N ALA A 145 16.33 -12.57 17.29
CA ALA A 145 15.52 -13.79 17.39
C ALA A 145 14.15 -13.63 16.70
N ARG A 146 13.53 -12.44 16.77
CA ARG A 146 12.25 -12.16 16.10
C ARG A 146 12.41 -12.08 14.58
N ASP A 147 13.51 -11.49 14.12
CA ASP A 147 13.82 -11.46 12.69
C ASP A 147 14.08 -12.88 12.15
N ALA A 148 14.78 -13.73 12.91
CA ALA A 148 14.97 -15.13 12.54
C ALA A 148 13.65 -15.91 12.44
N GLU A 149 12.72 -15.67 13.36
CA GLU A 149 11.36 -16.25 13.31
C GLU A 149 10.60 -15.78 12.07
N ALA A 150 10.65 -14.49 11.75
CA ALA A 150 10.03 -13.94 10.56
C ALA A 150 10.63 -14.51 9.26
N LEU A 151 11.96 -14.66 9.18
CA LEU A 151 12.63 -15.30 8.05
C LEU A 151 12.19 -16.76 7.90
N ALA A 152 12.00 -17.49 9.00
CA ALA A 152 11.46 -18.86 8.95
C ALA A 152 10.02 -18.89 8.43
N GLN A 153 9.17 -17.93 8.82
CA GLN A 153 7.81 -17.81 8.29
C GLN A 153 7.79 -17.47 6.80
N LEU A 154 8.65 -16.57 6.34
CA LEU A 154 8.83 -16.25 4.92
C LEU A 154 9.24 -17.48 4.12
N ALA A 155 10.19 -18.26 4.62
CA ALA A 155 10.65 -19.49 3.97
C ALA A 155 9.56 -20.58 3.92
N ALA A 156 8.72 -20.68 4.96
CA ALA A 156 7.70 -21.72 5.05
C ALA A 156 6.42 -21.38 4.27
N CYS A 157 5.97 -20.13 4.34
CA CYS A 157 4.63 -19.72 3.91
C CYS A 157 4.64 -18.56 2.90
N GLY A 158 5.81 -17.99 2.59
CA GLY A 158 5.92 -16.80 1.75
C GLY A 158 5.48 -15.49 2.42
N VAL A 159 4.99 -15.53 3.66
CA VAL A 159 4.51 -14.35 4.40
C VAL A 159 4.89 -14.49 5.87
N ALA A 160 5.41 -13.41 6.45
CA ALA A 160 5.61 -13.28 7.89
C ALA A 160 4.51 -12.41 8.50
N SER A 161 3.92 -12.89 9.59
CA SER A 161 2.96 -12.12 10.37
C SER A 161 3.64 -10.88 10.96
N PRO A 162 3.00 -9.71 10.99
CA PRO A 162 3.66 -8.49 11.46
C PRO A 162 4.14 -8.60 12.92
N TRP A 163 5.34 -8.08 13.20
CA TRP A 163 5.95 -8.11 14.52
C TRP A 163 6.51 -6.75 14.93
N ASP A 164 6.48 -6.50 16.25
CA ASP A 164 7.05 -5.31 16.83
C ASP A 164 8.57 -5.48 17.01
N LYS A 165 9.34 -4.47 16.59
CA LYS A 165 10.76 -4.34 16.94
C LYS A 165 11.18 -2.88 16.96
N GLU A 166 12.48 -2.63 17.06
CA GLU A 166 13.04 -1.30 16.95
C GLU A 166 14.11 -1.27 15.86
N TYR A 167 14.25 -0.15 15.18
CA TYR A 167 15.42 0.16 14.36
C TYR A 167 16.31 1.17 15.09
N ILE A 168 17.61 1.08 14.82
CA ILE A 168 18.61 2.09 15.13
C ILE A 168 18.70 2.97 13.89
N CYS A 169 18.28 4.22 14.01
CA CYS A 169 18.32 5.22 12.95
C CYS A 169 19.76 5.69 12.69
N LYS A 170 19.97 6.41 11.60
CA LYS A 170 21.30 6.94 11.22
C LYS A 170 21.93 7.81 12.31
N ASP A 171 21.13 8.53 13.08
CA ASP A 171 21.57 9.38 14.19
C ASP A 171 21.79 8.62 15.51
N GLY A 172 21.58 7.30 15.50
CA GLY A 172 21.70 6.42 16.67
C GLY A 172 20.45 6.35 17.55
N THR A 173 19.39 7.09 17.23
CA THR A 173 18.12 7.00 17.96
C THR A 173 17.42 5.67 17.70
N ARG A 174 16.54 5.27 18.62
CA ARG A 174 15.73 4.05 18.47
C ARG A 174 14.34 4.42 17.99
N LEU A 175 13.94 3.82 16.88
CA LEU A 175 12.61 3.97 16.30
C LEU A 175 11.81 2.69 16.55
N PRO A 176 10.76 2.71 17.40
CA PRO A 176 9.88 1.57 17.54
C PRO A 176 9.00 1.40 16.30
N ILE A 177 8.97 0.20 15.75
CA ILE A 177 8.29 -0.10 14.49
C ILE A 177 7.41 -1.35 14.58
N LEU A 178 6.36 -1.39 13.75
CA LEU A 178 5.71 -2.64 13.31
C LEU A 178 6.24 -2.95 11.91
N VAL A 179 6.77 -4.15 11.71
CA VAL A 179 7.20 -4.61 10.39
C VAL A 179 6.45 -5.86 9.99
N GLY A 180 6.08 -5.98 8.73
CA GLY A 180 5.57 -7.22 8.13
C GLY A 180 6.19 -7.43 6.76
N ALA A 181 6.30 -8.68 6.33
CA ALA A 181 7.03 -9.04 5.11
C ALA A 181 6.28 -10.10 4.29
N ALA A 182 6.38 -10.00 2.97
CA ALA A 182 5.90 -11.00 2.02
C ALA A 182 6.94 -11.26 0.94
N MET A 183 7.13 -12.51 0.55
CA MET A 183 8.04 -12.90 -0.53
C MET A 183 7.54 -12.40 -1.87
N VAL A 184 8.45 -11.88 -2.68
CA VAL A 184 8.19 -11.55 -4.08
C VAL A 184 8.52 -12.78 -4.91
N GLU A 185 7.51 -13.35 -5.57
CA GLU A 185 7.61 -14.61 -6.29
C GLU A 185 8.70 -14.58 -7.37
N GLY A 186 9.58 -15.59 -7.38
CA GLY A 186 10.65 -15.74 -8.38
C GLY A 186 11.87 -14.82 -8.21
N SER A 187 11.88 -13.91 -7.24
CA SER A 187 13.00 -12.94 -7.05
C SER A 187 13.99 -13.33 -5.96
N GLY A 188 13.57 -14.11 -4.95
CA GLY A 188 14.35 -14.32 -3.73
C GLY A 188 14.37 -13.12 -2.77
N GLU A 189 13.62 -12.06 -3.09
CA GLU A 189 13.46 -10.85 -2.30
C GLU A 189 12.11 -10.87 -1.55
N CYS A 190 11.98 -10.02 -0.54
CA CYS A 190 10.73 -9.77 0.15
C CYS A 190 10.38 -8.28 0.10
N ILE A 191 9.08 -7.99 -0.01
CA ILE A 191 8.52 -6.66 0.20
C ILE A 191 8.09 -6.56 1.66
N CYS A 192 8.52 -5.49 2.33
CA CYS A 192 8.17 -5.24 3.72
C CYS A 192 7.49 -3.88 3.86
N PHE A 193 6.50 -3.83 4.74
CA PHE A 193 5.97 -2.57 5.24
C PHE A 193 6.55 -2.30 6.63
N VAL A 194 6.77 -1.02 6.94
CA VAL A 194 7.31 -0.53 8.21
C VAL A 194 6.43 0.62 8.67
N LEU A 195 5.86 0.50 9.87
CA LEU A 195 5.05 1.53 10.50
C LEU A 195 5.75 2.06 11.75
N ASP A 196 5.89 3.37 11.85
CA ASP A 196 6.34 4.03 13.08
C ASP A 196 5.30 3.86 14.20
N GLN A 197 5.74 3.39 15.36
CA GLN A 197 4.92 3.21 16.55
C GLN A 197 5.25 4.20 17.68
N SER A 198 6.03 5.25 17.40
CA SER A 198 6.48 6.23 18.38
C SER A 198 5.31 6.93 19.06
N GLU A 199 4.33 7.42 18.30
CA GLU A 199 3.13 8.06 18.86
C GLU A 199 2.30 7.10 19.71
N ARG A 200 2.07 5.88 19.19
CA ARG A 200 1.30 4.85 19.89
C ARG A 200 1.95 4.46 21.22
N ARG A 201 3.28 4.29 21.24
CA ARG A 201 4.01 3.97 22.47
C ARG A 201 4.03 5.13 23.45
N ARG A 202 4.30 6.36 22.99
CA ARG A 202 4.25 7.56 23.84
C ARG A 202 2.88 7.72 24.51
N ALA A 203 1.79 7.56 23.76
CA ALA A 203 0.44 7.62 24.31
C ALA A 203 0.19 6.51 25.35
N LYS A 204 0.64 5.29 25.08
CA LYS A 204 0.47 4.14 26.00
C LYS A 204 1.28 4.32 27.29
N ASP A 205 2.50 4.82 27.20
CA ASP A 205 3.36 5.03 28.35
C ASP A 205 2.90 6.22 29.21
N GLU A 206 2.38 7.28 28.58
CA GLU A 206 1.73 8.38 29.32
C GLU A 206 0.47 7.90 30.04
N LEU A 207 -0.37 7.10 29.39
CA LEU A 207 -1.55 6.50 30.03
C LEU A 207 -1.17 5.64 31.25
N ARG A 208 -0.12 4.82 31.13
CA ARG A 208 0.40 4.03 32.26
C ARG A 208 0.87 4.92 33.40
N ARG A 209 1.69 5.93 33.09
CA ARG A 209 2.20 6.88 34.08
C ARG A 209 1.05 7.59 34.82
N LEU A 210 0.04 8.06 34.08
CA LEU A 210 -1.12 8.71 34.66
C LEU A 210 -1.92 7.73 35.53
N ASN A 211 -2.09 6.48 35.11
CA ASN A 211 -2.76 5.46 35.90
C ASN A 211 -2.03 5.20 37.23
N ASP A 212 -0.70 5.02 37.19
CA ASP A 212 0.11 4.80 38.41
C ASP A 212 0.06 6.01 39.37
N VAL A 213 -0.01 7.23 38.84
CA VAL A 213 -0.19 8.45 39.64
C VAL A 213 -1.59 8.51 40.24
N LEU A 214 -2.62 8.13 39.49
CA LEU A 214 -4.00 8.11 39.95
C LEU A 214 -4.21 7.05 41.04
N GLU A 215 -3.68 5.84 40.86
CA GLU A 215 -3.77 4.76 41.85
C GLU A 215 -3.17 5.19 43.19
N ARG A 216 -1.95 5.76 43.17
CA ARG A 216 -1.31 6.27 44.39
C ARG A 216 -2.12 7.37 45.07
N ARG A 217 -2.69 8.31 44.31
CA ARG A 217 -3.56 9.36 44.87
C ARG A 217 -4.85 8.79 45.46
N VAL A 218 -5.42 7.76 44.85
CA VAL A 218 -6.61 7.07 45.36
C VAL A 218 -6.27 6.39 46.68
N GLU A 219 -5.12 5.71 46.78
CA GLU A 219 -4.67 5.08 48.03
C GLU A 219 -4.46 6.10 49.15
N GLU A 220 -3.70 7.18 48.89
CA GLU A 220 -3.46 8.28 49.84
C GLU A 220 -4.79 8.86 50.34
N ARG A 221 -5.71 9.20 49.41
CA ARG A 221 -6.99 9.81 49.79
C ARG A 221 -7.91 8.85 50.53
N THR A 222 -7.87 7.57 50.20
CA THR A 222 -8.64 6.53 50.89
C THR A 222 -8.14 6.34 52.32
N ALA A 223 -6.82 6.40 52.55
CA ALA A 223 -6.23 6.35 53.87
C ALA A 223 -6.61 7.57 54.72
N GLU A 224 -6.46 8.79 54.18
CA GLU A 224 -6.88 10.02 54.86
C GLU A 224 -8.37 10.02 55.23
N LEU A 225 -9.24 9.60 54.29
CA LEU A 225 -10.67 9.49 54.55
C LEU A 225 -10.96 8.47 55.65
N SER A 226 -10.29 7.32 55.63
CA SER A 226 -10.43 6.28 56.64
C SER A 226 -10.05 6.81 58.02
N GLU A 227 -8.92 7.53 58.15
CA GLU A 227 -8.47 8.14 59.40
C GLU A 227 -9.47 9.18 59.92
N VAL A 228 -9.92 10.12 59.07
CA VAL A 228 -10.92 11.14 59.43
C VAL A 228 -12.26 10.50 59.83
N THR A 229 -12.69 9.45 59.14
CA THR A 229 -13.93 8.73 59.51
C THR A 229 -13.79 8.03 60.85
N LEU A 230 -12.63 7.44 61.15
CA LEU A 230 -12.35 6.79 62.43
C LEU A 230 -12.34 7.81 63.58
N GLU A 231 -11.67 8.96 63.41
CA GLU A 231 -11.67 10.03 64.40
C GLU A 231 -13.07 10.57 64.69
N ARG A 232 -13.89 10.78 63.64
CA ARG A 232 -15.28 11.25 63.82
C ARG A 232 -16.11 10.23 64.58
N ALA A 233 -15.96 8.94 64.28
CA ALA A 233 -16.66 7.88 64.99
C ALA A 233 -16.26 7.86 66.47
N HIS A 234 -14.96 7.94 66.80
CA HIS A 234 -14.48 8.03 68.18
C HIS A 234 -15.05 9.23 68.94
N ARG A 235 -14.95 10.45 68.38
CA ARG A 235 -15.52 11.65 69.04
C ARG A 235 -17.02 11.56 69.26
N GLN A 236 -17.74 10.89 68.36
CA GLN A 236 -19.19 10.72 68.48
C GLN A 236 -19.55 9.71 69.58
N ILE A 237 -18.78 8.63 69.73
CA ILE A 237 -18.91 7.68 70.83
C ILE A 237 -18.65 8.40 72.16
N GLU A 238 -17.53 9.12 72.30
CA GLU A 238 -17.19 9.85 73.53
C GLU A 238 -18.28 10.85 73.93
N ARG A 239 -18.82 11.63 72.97
CA ARG A 239 -19.93 12.54 73.23
C ARG A 239 -21.17 11.81 73.73
N HIS A 240 -21.52 10.67 73.12
CA HIS A 240 -22.66 9.88 73.56
C HIS A 240 -22.46 9.33 74.97
N THR A 241 -21.28 8.78 75.27
CA THR A 241 -20.93 8.25 76.59
C THR A 241 -20.99 9.36 77.66
N ALA A 242 -20.46 10.55 77.37
CA ALA A 242 -20.53 11.69 78.27
C ALA A 242 -21.97 12.17 78.52
N LEU A 243 -22.82 12.15 77.48
CA LEU A 243 -24.23 12.53 77.60
C LEU A 243 -25.01 11.55 78.49
N VAL A 244 -24.77 10.25 78.33
CA VAL A 244 -25.40 9.19 79.13
C VAL A 244 -24.95 9.28 80.59
N ALA A 245 -23.67 9.57 80.85
CA ALA A 245 -23.14 9.73 82.20
C ALA A 245 -23.70 10.97 82.92
N ALA A 246 -24.11 12.01 82.20
CA ALA A 246 -24.69 13.23 82.79
C ALA A 246 -26.18 13.12 83.16
N ILE A 247 -26.86 12.06 82.72
CA ILE A 247 -28.30 11.83 82.92
C ILE A 247 -28.57 10.85 84.08
N ASN A 248 -27.56 10.09 84.52
CA ASN A 248 -27.60 9.18 85.67
C ASN A 248 -27.00 9.82 86.92
#